data_AF-A0AAW5RQH3-F1
#
_entry.id   AF-A0AAW5RQH3-F1
#
_cell.length_a   1.000
_cell.length_b   1.000
_cell.length_c   1.000
_cell.angle_alpha   90.00
_cell.angle_beta   90.00
_cell.angle_gamma   90.00
#
_symmetry.space_group_name_H-M   'P 1'
#
loop_
_entity.id
_entity.type
_entity.pdbx_description
1 polymer ?
#
loop_
_entity_poly.entity_id
_entity_poly.type
_entity_poly.pdbx_seq_one_letter_code
_entity_poly.pdbx_strand_id
1 'polypeptide(L)'
;IRYELSPGLVSIVLGLQPIMTILFGGDKASPYKLLILLIGFSGLGLAIFGAKDVSQVTPLGVSFAILSVMAISIGSLFQKTIPMTPLESGMLQNGCASIVFVATSLIIGWHVNWSPNFVFSLSWMIVVVSTGAVLLLFYMIQRNSASKVSVLFYLVPILTMFSDFIIFDTEITTTTIMGALIVIASIKLFSLPSRRTSEKMLS
;
A
#
# COMPACT_ATOMS: atom_id res chain seq x y z
N ILE A 1 11.60 -19.90 12.78
CA ILE A 1 11.66 -20.01 11.30
C ILE A 1 11.80 -18.60 10.76
N ARG A 2 12.91 -18.26 10.10
CA ARG A 2 13.15 -16.92 9.57
C ARG A 2 12.52 -16.82 8.18
N TYR A 3 11.26 -16.37 8.14
CA TYR A 3 10.57 -16.04 6.90
C TYR A 3 11.06 -14.67 6.43
N GLU A 4 12.30 -14.61 5.96
CA GLU A 4 12.94 -13.37 5.53
C GLU A 4 12.33 -12.95 4.17
N LEU A 5 11.69 -11.79 4.19
CA LEU A 5 11.31 -11.02 3.02
C LEU A 5 11.72 -9.58 3.31
N SER A 6 12.56 -9.00 2.46
CA SER A 6 13.01 -7.62 2.68
C SER A 6 11.82 -6.64 2.69
N PRO A 7 11.91 -5.53 3.44
CA PRO A 7 10.90 -4.47 3.42
C PRO A 7 10.63 -3.93 2.02
N GLY A 8 11.66 -3.82 1.17
CA GLY A 8 11.52 -3.49 -0.25
C GLY A 8 10.60 -4.45 -1.01
N LEU A 9 10.71 -5.76 -0.79
CA LEU A 9 9.83 -6.73 -1.46
C LEU A 9 8.39 -6.66 -0.94
N VAL A 10 8.19 -6.44 0.36
CA VAL A 10 6.86 -6.17 0.91
C VAL A 10 6.26 -4.93 0.24
N SER A 11 7.05 -3.89 0.00
CA SER A 11 6.60 -2.66 -0.67
C SER A 11 6.22 -2.88 -2.14
N ILE A 12 6.95 -3.71 -2.89
CA ILE A 12 6.56 -4.12 -4.25
C ILE A 12 5.23 -4.86 -4.21
N VAL A 13 5.11 -5.81 -3.28
CA VAL A 13 3.90 -6.61 -3.12
C VAL A 13 2.70 -5.70 -2.82
N LEU A 14 2.81 -4.77 -1.87
CA LEU A 14 1.77 -3.77 -1.62
C LEU A 14 1.47 -2.90 -2.86
N GLY A 15 2.50 -2.63 -3.67
CA GLY A 15 2.39 -2.02 -5.00
C GLY A 15 1.57 -2.82 -6.02
N LEU A 16 1.20 -4.07 -5.78
CA LEU A 16 0.22 -4.76 -6.64
C LEU A 16 -1.22 -4.35 -6.34
N GLN A 17 -1.53 -3.86 -5.14
CA GLN A 17 -2.91 -3.62 -4.70
C GLN A 17 -3.74 -2.73 -5.66
N PRO A 18 -3.21 -1.62 -6.23
CA PRO A 18 -3.98 -0.79 -7.15
C PRO A 18 -4.34 -1.50 -8.47
N ILE A 19 -3.45 -2.35 -8.98
CA ILE A 19 -3.68 -3.18 -10.16
C ILE A 19 -4.81 -4.18 -9.87
N MET A 20 -4.69 -4.90 -8.75
CA MET A 20 -5.69 -5.87 -8.32
C MET A 20 -7.06 -5.21 -8.12
N THR A 21 -7.10 -4.02 -7.53
CA THR A 21 -8.34 -3.26 -7.28
C THR A 21 -9.07 -2.93 -8.58
N ILE A 22 -8.36 -2.59 -9.66
CA ILE A 22 -8.99 -2.32 -10.97
C ILE A 22 -9.44 -3.61 -11.64
N LEU A 23 -8.64 -4.68 -11.58
CA LEU A 23 -8.96 -5.95 -12.23
C LEU A 23 -10.20 -6.63 -11.62
N PHE A 24 -10.31 -6.62 -10.29
CA PHE A 24 -11.41 -7.27 -9.58
C PHE A 24 -12.56 -6.31 -9.24
N GLY A 25 -12.39 -5.00 -9.45
CA GLY A 25 -13.31 -3.96 -9.02
C GLY A 25 -14.65 -3.88 -9.75
N GLY A 26 -14.89 -4.69 -10.77
CA GLY A 26 -16.17 -4.77 -11.51
C GLY A 26 -16.46 -3.60 -12.45
N ASP A 27 -15.85 -2.44 -12.25
CA ASP A 27 -15.88 -1.34 -13.21
C ASP A 27 -15.16 -1.75 -14.51
N LYS A 28 -15.74 -1.43 -15.68
CA LYS A 28 -15.07 -1.63 -16.98
C LYS A 28 -13.74 -0.89 -16.98
N ALA A 29 -12.67 -1.60 -16.65
CA ALA A 29 -11.33 -1.05 -16.52
C ALA A 29 -10.94 -0.40 -17.86
N SER A 30 -10.65 0.90 -17.83
CA SER A 30 -10.07 1.54 -19.00
C SER A 30 -8.69 0.90 -19.22
N PRO A 31 -8.43 0.26 -20.38
CA PRO A 31 -7.14 -0.39 -20.65
C PRO A 31 -5.98 0.62 -20.55
N TYR A 32 -6.25 1.89 -20.86
CA TYR A 32 -5.31 2.99 -20.65
C TYR A 32 -4.92 3.19 -19.18
N LYS A 33 -5.88 3.14 -18.25
CA LYS A 33 -5.59 3.26 -16.81
C LYS A 33 -4.81 2.06 -16.28
N LEU A 34 -5.12 0.85 -16.76
CA LEU A 34 -4.36 -0.35 -16.42
C LEU A 34 -2.90 -0.22 -16.89
N LEU A 35 -2.67 0.27 -18.12
CA LEU A 35 -1.32 0.50 -18.64
C LEU A 35 -0.54 1.50 -17.78
N ILE A 36 -1.17 2.60 -17.35
CA ILE A 36 -0.53 3.57 -16.44
C ILE A 36 -0.12 2.92 -15.13
N LEU A 37 -0.98 2.07 -14.54
CA LEU A 37 -0.63 1.36 -13.31
C LEU A 37 0.53 0.39 -13.50
N LEU A 38 0.57 -0.34 -14.62
CA LEU A 38 1.67 -1.24 -14.94
C LEU A 38 2.99 -0.47 -15.09
N ILE A 39 2.97 0.69 -15.76
CA ILE A 39 4.15 1.57 -15.86
C ILE A 39 4.59 2.05 -14.48
N GLY A 40 3.65 2.50 -13.64
CA GLY A 40 3.93 2.90 -12.26
C GLY A 40 4.54 1.77 -11.43
N PHE A 41 4.00 0.55 -11.55
CA PHE A 41 4.50 -0.64 -10.88
C PHE A 41 5.91 -1.01 -11.34
N SER A 42 6.20 -0.95 -12.64
CA SER A 42 7.55 -1.14 -13.16
C SER A 42 8.53 -0.08 -12.63
N GLY A 43 8.10 1.18 -12.53
CA GLY A 43 8.87 2.25 -11.90
C GLY A 43 9.17 1.97 -10.42
N LEU A 44 8.18 1.47 -9.67
CA LEU A 44 8.36 1.09 -8.27
C LEU A 44 9.37 -0.05 -8.12
N GLY A 45 9.28 -1.09 -8.96
CA GLY A 45 10.25 -2.18 -8.98
C GLY A 45 11.66 -1.70 -9.29
N LEU A 46 11.81 -0.79 -10.26
CA LEU A 46 13.10 -0.18 -10.58
C LEU A 46 13.65 0.63 -9.40
N ALA A 47 12.78 1.39 -8.71
CA ALA A 47 13.19 2.21 -7.58
C ALA A 47 13.80 1.37 -6.46
N ILE A 48 13.10 0.30 -6.09
CA ILE A 48 13.47 -0.62 -5.02
C ILE A 48 14.70 -1.44 -5.38
N PHE A 49 14.82 -1.89 -6.64
CA PHE A 49 16.03 -2.53 -7.14
C PHE A 49 17.26 -1.62 -7.00
N GLY A 50 17.11 -0.34 -7.35
CA GLY A 50 18.16 0.66 -7.20
C GLY A 50 18.64 0.86 -5.76
N ALA A 51 17.75 0.72 -4.77
CA ALA A 51 18.09 0.87 -3.36
C ALA A 51 18.74 -0.39 -2.76
N LYS A 52 18.93 -1.45 -3.56
CA LYS A 52 19.51 -2.72 -3.14
C LYS A 52 18.77 -3.39 -1.98
N ASP A 53 17.51 -3.00 -1.72
CA ASP A 53 16.67 -3.52 -0.64
C ASP A 53 15.96 -4.83 -1.04
N VAL A 54 16.68 -5.70 -1.75
CA VAL A 54 16.19 -6.98 -2.32
C VAL A 54 16.97 -8.18 -1.81
N SER A 55 17.78 -7.99 -0.76
CA SER A 55 18.86 -8.89 -0.36
C SER A 55 18.40 -10.22 0.28
N GLN A 56 17.12 -10.38 0.64
CA GLN A 56 16.61 -11.62 1.23
C GLN A 56 15.22 -11.97 0.71
N VAL A 57 15.14 -13.07 -0.03
CA VAL A 57 13.88 -13.60 -0.60
C VAL A 57 13.77 -15.07 -0.27
N THR A 58 12.73 -15.44 0.49
CA THR A 58 12.35 -16.84 0.68
C THR A 58 11.11 -17.15 -0.16
N PRO A 59 11.03 -18.30 -0.86
CA PRO A 59 9.84 -18.68 -1.63
C PRO A 59 8.54 -18.67 -0.80
N LEU A 60 8.68 -19.03 0.48
CA LEU A 60 7.58 -19.09 1.44
C LEU A 60 7.16 -17.67 1.93
N GLY A 61 8.12 -16.75 2.09
CA GLY A 61 7.81 -15.34 2.35
C GLY A 61 7.07 -14.70 1.18
N VAL A 62 7.49 -14.99 -0.06
CA VAL A 62 6.81 -14.52 -1.28
C VAL A 62 5.39 -15.07 -1.39
N SER A 63 5.17 -16.35 -1.08
CA SER A 63 3.80 -16.92 -1.12
C SER A 63 2.88 -16.26 -0.10
N PHE A 64 3.35 -15.99 1.12
CA PHE A 64 2.58 -15.23 2.11
C PHE A 64 2.30 -13.79 1.69
N ALA A 65 3.26 -13.13 1.05
CA ALA A 65 3.11 -11.76 0.56
C ALA A 65 2.09 -11.68 -0.59
N ILE A 66 2.11 -12.65 -1.50
CA ILE A 66 1.09 -12.76 -2.55
C ILE A 66 -0.29 -13.03 -1.93
N LEU A 67 -0.39 -13.98 -0.99
CA LEU A 67 -1.64 -14.30 -0.29
C LEU A 67 -2.20 -13.08 0.46
N SER A 68 -1.35 -12.28 1.11
CA SER A 68 -1.78 -11.08 1.83
C SER A 68 -2.36 -10.03 0.88
N VAL A 69 -1.75 -9.82 -0.29
CA VAL A 69 -2.27 -8.89 -1.30
C VAL A 69 -3.56 -9.37 -1.93
N MET A 70 -3.71 -10.66 -2.19
CA MET A 70 -4.98 -11.21 -2.64
C MET A 70 -6.06 -11.01 -1.57
N ALA A 71 -5.75 -11.34 -0.31
CA ALA A 71 -6.68 -11.19 0.80
C ALA A 71 -7.14 -9.74 1.00
N ILE A 72 -6.22 -8.76 1.03
CA ILE A 72 -6.58 -7.34 1.19
C ILE A 72 -7.36 -6.82 -0.03
N SER A 73 -6.98 -7.23 -1.25
CA SER A 73 -7.67 -6.79 -2.47
C SER A 73 -9.09 -7.32 -2.52
N ILE A 74 -9.27 -8.63 -2.34
CA ILE A 74 -10.58 -9.29 -2.34
C ILE A 74 -11.42 -8.80 -1.16
N GLY A 75 -10.85 -8.72 0.05
CA GLY A 75 -11.52 -8.22 1.24
C GLY A 75 -12.04 -6.79 1.08
N SER A 76 -11.23 -5.91 0.50
CA SER A 76 -11.65 -4.51 0.23
C SER A 76 -12.79 -4.40 -0.80
N LEU A 77 -12.93 -5.38 -1.70
CA LEU A 77 -14.02 -5.42 -2.67
C LEU A 77 -15.29 -5.98 -2.05
N PHE A 78 -15.20 -7.06 -1.27
CA PHE A 78 -16.32 -7.57 -0.49
C PHE A 78 -16.85 -6.54 0.49
N GLN A 79 -15.97 -5.76 1.13
CA GLN A 79 -16.35 -4.69 2.03
C GLN A 79 -17.33 -3.69 1.38
N LYS A 80 -17.17 -3.40 0.09
CA LYS A 80 -18.06 -2.46 -0.64
C LYS A 80 -19.49 -2.98 -0.80
N THR A 81 -19.69 -4.30 -0.75
CA THR A 81 -21.01 -4.92 -0.89
C THR A 81 -21.80 -4.96 0.42
N ILE A 82 -21.13 -4.71 1.55
CA ILE A 82 -21.74 -4.75 2.88
C ILE A 82 -22.32 -3.37 3.19
N PRO A 83 -23.61 -3.27 3.59
CA PRO A 83 -24.27 -2.00 3.91
C PRO A 83 -23.88 -1.50 5.31
N MET A 84 -22.58 -1.30 5.55
CA MET A 84 -22.02 -0.73 6.77
C MET A 84 -21.26 0.55 6.44
N THR A 85 -21.21 1.49 7.38
CA THR A 85 -20.33 2.64 7.22
C THR A 85 -18.86 2.18 7.20
N PRO A 86 -17.95 2.90 6.52
CA PRO A 86 -16.53 2.54 6.49
C PRO A 86 -15.92 2.43 7.89
N LEU A 87 -16.36 3.29 8.83
CA LEU A 87 -15.89 3.29 10.21
C LEU A 87 -16.31 2.03 10.96
N GLU A 88 -17.60 1.66 10.92
CA GLU A 88 -18.11 0.44 11.56
C GLU A 88 -17.39 -0.81 11.03
N SER A 89 -17.25 -0.88 9.70
CA SER A 89 -16.56 -1.99 9.06
C SER A 89 -15.08 -2.05 9.47
N GLY A 90 -14.40 -0.90 9.55
CA GLY A 90 -13.02 -0.80 10.01
C GLY A 90 -12.84 -1.20 11.47
N MET A 91 -13.77 -0.83 12.35
CA MET A 91 -13.74 -1.22 13.76
C MET A 91 -13.91 -2.73 13.93
N LEU A 92 -14.86 -3.33 13.22
CA LEU A 92 -15.06 -4.79 13.23
C LEU A 92 -13.84 -5.54 12.69
N GLN A 93 -13.26 -5.10 11.57
CA GLN A 93 -12.06 -5.71 11.00
C GLN A 93 -10.86 -5.66 11.95
N ASN A 94 -10.59 -4.49 12.53
CA ASN A 94 -9.50 -4.34 13.50
C ASN A 94 -9.76 -5.13 14.79
N GLY A 95 -11.02 -5.23 15.24
CA GLY A 95 -11.41 -6.05 16.38
C GLY A 95 -11.23 -7.55 16.13
N CYS A 96 -11.63 -8.05 14.96
CA CYS A 96 -11.36 -9.45 14.60
C CYS A 96 -9.86 -9.71 14.44
N ALA A 97 -9.13 -8.80 13.79
CA ALA A 97 -7.69 -8.92 13.63
C ALA A 97 -6.96 -8.94 14.98
N SER A 98 -7.37 -8.11 15.94
CA SER A 98 -6.74 -8.08 17.27
C SER A 98 -6.93 -9.40 18.01
N ILE A 99 -8.10 -10.02 17.94
CA ILE A 99 -8.33 -11.36 18.53
C ILE A 99 -7.38 -12.39 17.92
N VAL A 100 -7.24 -12.41 16.59
CA VAL A 100 -6.34 -13.33 15.89
C VAL A 100 -4.88 -13.09 16.28
N PHE A 101 -4.44 -11.83 16.33
CA PHE A 101 -3.07 -11.49 16.71
C PHE A 101 -2.77 -11.80 18.17
N VAL A 102 -3.70 -11.54 19.09
CA VAL A 102 -3.56 -11.91 20.51
C VAL A 102 -3.44 -13.43 20.64
N ALA A 103 -4.34 -14.19 20.03
CA ALA A 103 -4.29 -15.66 20.07
C ALA A 103 -2.96 -16.19 19.50
N THR A 104 -2.51 -15.65 18.37
CA THR A 104 -1.24 -16.01 17.75
C THR A 104 -0.04 -15.65 18.65
N SER A 105 -0.08 -14.50 19.30
CA SER A 105 0.99 -14.05 20.20
C SER A 105 1.17 -14.96 21.42
N LEU A 106 0.09 -15.55 21.93
CA LEU A 106 0.13 -16.51 23.03
C LEU A 106 0.78 -17.84 22.63
N ILE A 107 0.67 -18.24 21.37
CA ILE A 107 1.25 -19.48 20.84
C ILE A 107 2.74 -19.31 20.55
N ILE A 108 3.13 -18.20 19.92
CA ILE A 108 4.51 -17.97 19.48
C ILE A 108 5.41 -17.53 20.65
N GLY A 109 4.82 -16.89 21.66
CA GLY A 109 5.57 -16.23 22.74
C GLY A 109 6.23 -14.94 22.24
N TRP A 110 6.30 -13.93 23.09
CA TRP A 110 6.93 -12.65 22.75
C TRP A 110 7.65 -12.08 23.96
N HIS A 111 8.66 -11.25 23.69
CA HIS A 111 9.39 -10.52 24.71
C HIS A 111 9.49 -9.07 24.28
N VAL A 112 9.03 -8.15 25.12
CA VAL A 112 9.19 -6.69 24.90
C VAL A 112 10.16 -6.15 25.93
N ASN A 113 11.13 -5.38 25.45
CA ASN A 113 11.93 -4.52 26.31
C ASN A 113 11.25 -3.15 26.39
N TRP A 114 10.61 -2.89 27.52
CA TRP A 114 9.91 -1.63 27.76
C TRP A 114 10.91 -0.50 27.96
N SER A 115 11.07 0.31 26.93
CA SER A 115 11.89 1.53 26.96
C SER A 115 11.05 2.73 26.57
N PRO A 116 11.44 3.97 26.97
CA PRO A 116 10.74 5.18 26.52
C PRO A 116 10.66 5.29 24.99
N ASN A 117 11.73 4.91 24.29
CA ASN A 117 11.77 4.88 22.82
C ASN A 117 10.74 3.89 22.26
N PHE A 118 10.65 2.68 22.84
CA PHE A 118 9.65 1.70 22.43
C PHE A 118 8.22 2.21 22.63
N VAL A 119 7.92 2.81 23.78
CA VAL A 119 6.58 3.36 24.07
C VAL A 119 6.25 4.50 23.10
N PHE A 120 7.21 5.36 22.78
CA PHE A 120 7.05 6.42 21.79
C PHE A 120 6.75 5.85 20.40
N SER A 121 7.56 4.91 19.91
CA SER A 121 7.36 4.24 18.62
C SER A 121 6.02 3.50 18.54
N LEU A 122 5.64 2.79 19.61
CA LEU A 122 4.36 2.08 19.70
C LEU A 122 3.19 3.06 19.64
N SER A 123 3.26 4.15 20.41
CA SER A 123 2.22 5.19 20.43
C SER A 123 2.07 5.86 19.07
N TRP A 124 3.19 6.15 18.39
CA TRP A 124 3.21 6.70 17.04
C TRP A 124 2.50 5.78 16.03
N MET A 125 2.80 4.46 16.09
CA MET A 125 2.17 3.48 15.21
C MET A 125 0.65 3.38 15.43
N ILE A 126 0.19 3.44 16.69
CA ILE A 126 -1.24 3.34 17.02
C ILE A 126 -2.00 4.61 16.62
N VAL A 127 -1.48 5.79 16.99
CA VAL A 127 -2.21 7.04 16.84
C VAL A 127 -2.07 7.59 15.43
N VAL A 128 -0.85 7.74 14.92
CA VAL A 128 -0.59 8.42 13.65
C VAL A 128 -0.73 7.47 12.48
N VAL A 129 -0.03 6.34 12.52
CA VAL A 129 0.04 5.41 11.37
C VAL A 129 -1.23 4.58 11.23
N SER A 130 -1.88 4.18 12.34
CA SER A 130 -3.13 3.41 12.27
C SER A 130 -4.35 4.34 12.25
N THR A 131 -4.65 5.00 13.36
CA THR A 131 -5.89 5.80 13.48
C THR A 131 -5.87 6.99 12.50
N GLY A 132 -4.78 7.76 12.49
CA GLY A 132 -4.62 8.91 11.61
C GLY A 132 -4.72 8.55 10.12
N ALA A 133 -4.03 7.50 9.68
CA ALA A 133 -4.07 7.07 8.28
C ALA A 133 -5.46 6.59 7.85
N VAL A 134 -6.18 5.85 8.71
CA VAL A 134 -7.55 5.39 8.40
C VAL A 134 -8.52 6.57 8.28
N LEU A 135 -8.44 7.54 9.21
CA LEU A 135 -9.26 8.76 9.13
C LEU A 135 -8.95 9.57 7.87
N LEU A 136 -7.67 9.72 7.52
CA LEU A 136 -7.25 10.37 6.28
C LEU A 136 -7.79 9.63 5.06
N LEU A 137 -7.70 8.30 5.05
CA LEU A 137 -8.21 7.45 3.98
C LEU A 137 -9.71 7.66 3.80
N PHE A 138 -10.50 7.66 4.88
CA PHE A 138 -11.94 7.92 4.82
C PHE A 138 -12.25 9.33 4.33
N TYR A 139 -11.51 10.34 4.81
CA TYR A 139 -11.63 11.71 4.32
C TYR A 139 -11.38 11.79 2.81
N MET A 140 -10.38 11.07 2.30
CA MET A 140 -10.03 11.05 0.88
C MET A 140 -11.06 10.30 0.04
N ILE A 141 -11.57 9.16 0.49
CA ILE A 141 -12.62 8.39 -0.21
C ILE A 141 -13.91 9.21 -0.30
N GLN A 142 -14.24 10.00 0.72
CA GLN A 142 -15.41 10.89 0.65
C GLN A 142 -15.27 11.99 -0.42
N ARG A 143 -14.04 12.39 -0.77
CA ARG A 143 -13.77 13.49 -1.71
C ARG A 143 -13.29 13.06 -3.09
N ASN A 144 -12.81 11.82 -3.23
CA ASN A 144 -12.23 11.28 -4.45
C ASN A 144 -12.71 9.86 -4.71
N SER A 145 -12.64 9.39 -5.97
CA SER A 145 -12.93 7.99 -6.27
C SER A 145 -11.88 7.06 -5.65
N ALA A 146 -12.31 5.88 -5.19
CA ALA A 146 -11.44 4.88 -4.56
C ALA A 146 -10.20 4.56 -5.41
N SER A 147 -10.33 4.52 -6.75
CA SER A 147 -9.20 4.29 -7.66
C SER A 147 -8.17 5.42 -7.66
N LYS A 148 -8.55 6.67 -7.41
CA LYS A 148 -7.58 7.78 -7.30
C LYS A 148 -6.80 7.69 -5.99
N VAL A 149 -7.47 7.27 -4.92
CA VAL A 149 -6.87 7.10 -3.60
C VAL A 149 -5.91 5.90 -3.60
N SER A 150 -6.26 4.79 -4.26
CA SER A 150 -5.39 3.60 -4.31
C SER A 150 -4.04 3.85 -4.97
N VAL A 151 -3.98 4.73 -5.96
CA VAL A 151 -2.73 5.09 -6.67
C VAL A 151 -1.77 5.88 -5.79
N LEU A 152 -2.25 6.56 -4.74
CA LEU A 152 -1.39 7.25 -3.78
C LEU A 152 -0.58 6.28 -2.91
N PHE A 153 -0.99 5.01 -2.81
CA PHE A 153 -0.16 3.99 -2.14
C PHE A 153 1.13 3.68 -2.90
N TYR A 154 1.24 4.01 -4.19
CA TYR A 154 2.53 3.94 -4.91
C TYR A 154 3.51 5.01 -4.47
N LEU A 155 3.02 6.09 -3.87
CA LEU A 155 3.87 7.14 -3.34
C LEU A 155 4.48 6.74 -1.99
N VAL A 156 3.86 5.81 -1.25
CA VAL A 156 4.32 5.40 0.09
C VAL A 156 5.76 4.90 0.07
N PRO A 157 6.15 3.92 -0.78
CA PRO A 157 7.54 3.45 -0.82
C PRO A 157 8.53 4.56 -1.19
N ILE A 158 8.15 5.47 -2.10
CA ILE A 158 9.00 6.57 -2.53
C ILE A 158 9.25 7.56 -1.38
N LEU A 159 8.21 7.88 -0.61
CA LEU A 159 8.33 8.73 0.58
C LEU A 159 9.13 8.05 1.70
N THR A 160 8.98 6.73 1.86
CA THR A 160 9.79 5.95 2.80
C THR A 160 11.26 6.04 2.43
N MET A 161 11.62 5.77 1.17
CA MET A 161 13.01 5.85 0.70
C MET A 161 13.61 7.25 0.85
N PHE A 162 12.80 8.29 0.57
CA PHE A 162 13.23 9.68 0.78
C PHE A 162 13.44 10.01 2.26
N SER A 163 12.57 9.50 3.13
CA SER A 163 12.72 9.65 4.58
C SER A 163 13.95 8.90 5.10
N ASP A 164 14.21 7.70 4.58
CA ASP A 164 15.38 6.91 4.94
C ASP A 164 16.69 7.63 4.56
N PHE A 165 16.71 8.29 3.40
CA PHE A 165 17.86 9.12 3.03
C PHE A 165 18.10 10.27 3.99
N ILE A 166 17.04 10.99 4.39
CA ILE A 166 17.17 12.14 5.29
C ILE A 166 17.56 11.73 6.71
N ILE A 167 17.03 10.62 7.20
CA ILE A 167 17.16 10.21 8.60
C ILE A 167 18.37 9.31 8.82
N PHE A 168 18.66 8.42 7.86
CA PHE A 168 19.67 7.37 7.97
C PHE A 168 20.81 7.52 6.95
N ASP A 169 20.84 8.61 6.18
CA ASP A 169 21.87 8.88 5.15
C ASP A 169 22.06 7.72 4.16
N THR A 170 20.97 7.02 3.81
CA THR A 170 21.02 5.87 2.90
C THR A 170 21.35 6.29 1.47
N GLU A 171 22.22 5.55 0.78
CA GLU A 171 22.60 5.90 -0.59
C GLU A 171 21.41 5.83 -1.57
N ILE A 172 21.03 6.97 -2.14
CA ILE A 172 20.08 7.01 -3.25
C ILE A 172 20.83 6.84 -4.56
N THR A 173 20.58 5.73 -5.27
CA THR A 173 21.16 5.51 -6.59
C THR A 173 20.38 6.24 -7.69
N THR A 174 21.03 6.52 -8.81
CA THR A 174 20.36 7.08 -10.01
C THR A 174 19.19 6.21 -10.45
N THR A 175 19.31 4.88 -10.33
CA THR A 175 18.26 3.92 -10.62
C THR A 175 17.04 4.13 -9.73
N THR A 176 17.24 4.37 -8.43
CA THR A 176 16.17 4.70 -7.48
C THR A 176 15.42 5.96 -7.88
N ILE A 177 16.15 7.01 -8.25
CA ILE A 177 15.57 8.29 -8.69
C ILE A 177 14.75 8.10 -9.96
N MET A 178 15.28 7.39 -10.97
CA MET A 178 14.54 7.12 -12.21
C MET A 178 13.24 6.36 -11.96
N GLY A 179 13.29 5.32 -11.12
CA GLY A 179 12.10 4.57 -10.73
C GLY A 179 11.06 5.44 -10.03
N ALA A 180 11.50 6.27 -9.07
CA ALA A 180 10.64 7.21 -8.37
C ALA A 180 9.96 8.22 -9.32
N LEU A 181 10.71 8.77 -10.28
CA LEU A 181 10.17 9.69 -11.28
C LEU A 181 9.10 9.03 -12.16
N ILE A 182 9.31 7.78 -12.57
CA ILE A 182 8.31 6.99 -13.32
C ILE A 182 7.03 6.82 -12.49
N VAL A 183 7.16 6.49 -11.21
CA VAL A 183 6.00 6.36 -10.30
C VAL A 183 5.24 7.68 -10.21
N ILE A 184 5.92 8.79 -9.95
CA ILE A 184 5.31 10.12 -9.83
C ILE A 184 4.60 10.52 -11.13
N ALA A 185 5.23 10.29 -12.28
CA ALA A 185 4.64 10.56 -13.59
C ALA A 185 3.36 9.73 -13.83
N SER A 186 3.40 8.44 -13.48
CA SER A 186 2.24 7.55 -13.59
C SER A 186 1.08 7.99 -12.70
N ILE A 187 1.35 8.39 -11.45
CA ILE A 187 0.33 8.93 -10.53
C ILE A 187 -0.32 10.19 -11.12
N LYS A 188 0.50 11.13 -11.63
CA LYS A 188 0.02 12.36 -12.25
C LYS A 188 -0.86 12.06 -13.47
N LEU A 189 -0.41 11.17 -14.34
CA LEU A 189 -1.13 10.77 -15.55
C LEU A 189 -2.45 10.05 -15.24
N PHE A 190 -2.47 9.21 -14.19
CA PHE A 190 -3.68 8.52 -13.74
C PHE A 190 -4.74 9.48 -13.17
N SER A 191 -4.29 10.58 -12.54
CA SER A 191 -5.17 11.59 -11.94
C SER A 191 -5.90 12.49 -12.94
N LEU A 192 -5.42 12.55 -14.20
CA LEU A 192 -5.99 13.39 -15.24
C LEU A 192 -7.41 12.91 -15.66
N PRO A 193 -8.35 13.83 -15.94
CA PRO A 193 -9.68 13.47 -16.43
C PRO A 193 -9.58 12.68 -17.73
N SER A 194 -10.32 11.56 -17.84
CA SER A 194 -10.41 10.83 -19.09
C SER A 194 -11.11 11.72 -20.14
N ARG A 195 -10.43 12.01 -21.25
CA ARG A 195 -10.95 12.83 -22.37
C ARG A 195 -12.35 12.40 -22.87
N ARG A 196 -12.79 11.17 -22.59
CA ARG A 196 -14.10 10.63 -22.99
C ARG A 196 -15.31 11.27 -22.29
N THR A 197 -15.14 11.99 -21.18
CA THR A 197 -16.23 12.73 -20.52
C THR A 197 -16.51 14.08 -21.18
N SER A 198 -15.51 14.66 -21.87
CA SER A 198 -15.65 15.98 -22.49
C SER A 198 -16.54 15.98 -23.74
N GLU A 199 -16.64 14.86 -24.46
CA GLU A 199 -17.53 14.73 -25.62
C GLU A 199 -19.00 14.56 -25.23
N LYS A 200 -19.30 13.98 -24.05
CA LYS A 200 -20.69 13.78 -23.58
C LYS A 200 -21.31 15.00 -22.90
N MET A 201 -20.52 16.01 -22.53
CA MET A 201 -21.04 17.28 -22.00
C MET A 201 -21.29 18.32 -23.09
N LEU A 202 -20.88 18.03 -24.33
CA LEU A 202 -21.03 18.90 -25.49
C LEU A 202 -22.01 18.34 -26.54
N SER A 203 -22.70 17.23 -26.24
CA SER A 203 -23.73 16.57 -27.05
C SER A 203 -25.05 16.56 -26.32
#